data_AF-A0A2A4JGH9-F1
#
_entry.id   AF-A0A2A4JGH9-F1
#
_cell.length_a   1.000
_cell.length_b   1.000
_cell.length_c   1.000
_cell.angle_alpha   90.00
_cell.angle_beta   90.00
_cell.angle_gamma   90.00
#
_symmetry.space_group_name_H-M   'P 1'
#
loop_
_entity.id
_entity.type
_entity.pdbx_description
1 polymer ?
#
loop_
_entity_poly.entity_id
_entity_poly.type
_entity_poly.pdbx_seq_one_letter_code
_entity_poly.pdbx_strand_id
1 'polypeptide(L)'
;MPLMNSSQMSRSSMTGSHDRKLRYRAILEDLSTLDDETGNNEDRIDKTASAVREAKALRAEGGLEESARHPGEGYLDSRVLHAASNLAIRCSEAVSGNVNTYDKHELAQHISKPNKSKPNKSKPN
;
A
#
# COMPACT_ATOMS: atom_id res chain seq x y z
N MET A 1 24.01 -14.46 51.76
CA MET A 1 23.48 -14.71 50.41
C MET A 1 22.19 -13.90 50.25
N PRO A 2 22.17 -12.73 49.59
CA PRO A 2 20.91 -12.04 49.36
C PRO A 2 20.26 -12.54 48.05
N LEU A 3 18.97 -12.89 48.12
CA LEU A 3 18.12 -13.13 46.95
C LEU A 3 17.87 -11.80 46.23
N MET A 4 18.43 -11.61 45.04
CA MET A 4 18.15 -10.44 44.19
C MET A 4 16.94 -10.70 43.29
N ASN A 5 15.78 -10.24 43.77
CA ASN A 5 14.71 -9.52 43.07
C ASN A 5 14.57 -9.68 41.53
N SER A 6 13.97 -10.78 41.05
CA SER A 6 13.60 -10.99 39.64
C SER A 6 12.33 -10.26 39.18
N SER A 7 11.70 -9.43 40.02
CA SER A 7 10.34 -8.89 39.76
C SER A 7 10.30 -7.53 39.07
N GLN A 8 11.44 -6.91 38.76
CA GLN A 8 11.46 -5.58 38.13
C GLN A 8 11.56 -5.58 36.59
N MET A 9 11.93 -6.69 35.95
CA MET A 9 12.06 -6.72 34.48
C MET A 9 10.72 -6.83 33.74
N SER A 10 9.66 -7.32 34.39
CA SER A 10 8.38 -7.58 33.70
C SER A 10 7.54 -6.33 33.45
N ARG A 11 7.74 -5.23 34.20
CA ARG A 11 6.89 -4.03 34.08
C ARG A 11 7.22 -3.19 32.85
N SER A 12 8.49 -3.08 32.48
CA SER A 12 8.95 -2.30 31.32
C SER A 12 8.60 -2.97 29.98
N SER A 13 8.66 -4.30 29.92
CA SER A 13 8.30 -5.07 28.71
C SER A 13 6.80 -5.05 28.41
N MET A 14 5.94 -5.03 29.43
CA MET A 14 4.48 -4.98 29.18
C MET A 14 4.02 -3.64 28.60
N THR A 15 4.65 -2.53 28.98
CA THR A 15 4.36 -1.22 28.41
C THR A 15 4.82 -1.10 26.95
N GLY A 16 5.99 -1.66 26.61
CA GLY A 16 6.50 -1.68 25.23
C GLY A 16 5.63 -2.52 24.29
N SER A 17 5.29 -3.75 24.70
CA SER A 17 4.38 -4.62 23.94
C SER A 17 3.02 -3.99 23.70
N HIS A 18 2.42 -3.40 24.75
CA HIS A 18 1.11 -2.79 24.64
C HIS A 18 1.11 -1.63 23.63
N ASP A 19 2.11 -0.75 23.72
CA ASP A 19 2.29 0.37 22.80
C ASP A 19 2.47 -0.08 21.34
N ARG A 20 3.34 -1.06 21.09
CA ARG A 20 3.52 -1.61 19.73
C ARG A 20 2.23 -2.20 19.17
N LYS A 21 1.44 -2.90 19.98
CA LYS A 21 0.12 -3.43 19.56
C LYS A 21 -0.86 -2.31 19.21
N LEU A 22 -0.83 -1.17 19.90
CA LEU A 22 -1.66 -0.02 19.55
C LEU A 22 -1.22 0.57 18.21
N ARG A 23 0.09 0.74 17.99
CA ARG A 23 0.64 1.21 16.71
C ARG A 23 0.28 0.28 15.54
N TYR A 24 0.42 -1.04 15.71
CA TYR A 24 -0.04 -2.00 14.71
C TYR A 24 -1.53 -1.89 14.38
N ARG A 25 -2.38 -1.58 15.37
CA ARG A 25 -3.81 -1.37 15.14
C ARG A 25 -4.10 -0.08 14.39
N ALA A 26 -3.38 0.99 14.70
CA ALA A 26 -3.47 2.25 13.96
C ALA A 26 -3.09 2.03 12.48
N ILE A 27 -1.99 1.31 12.21
CA ILE A 27 -1.60 0.96 10.84
C ILE A 27 -2.71 0.16 10.13
N LEU A 28 -3.36 -0.79 10.82
CA LEU A 28 -4.47 -1.55 10.23
C LEU A 28 -5.69 -0.69 9.92
N GLU A 29 -5.99 0.28 10.78
CA GLU A 29 -7.07 1.24 10.59
C GLU A 29 -6.77 2.13 9.38
N ASP A 30 -5.57 2.70 9.31
CA ASP A 30 -5.10 3.51 8.17
C ASP A 30 -5.17 2.72 6.85
N LEU A 31 -4.69 1.47 6.83
CA LEU A 31 -4.77 0.63 5.64
C LEU A 31 -6.21 0.31 5.23
N SER A 32 -7.16 0.29 6.17
CA SER A 32 -8.57 0.03 5.89
C SER A 32 -9.29 1.22 5.25
N THR A 33 -8.89 2.45 5.59
CA THR A 33 -9.48 3.67 5.02
C THR A 33 -8.88 4.05 3.66
N LEU A 34 -7.71 3.50 3.30
CA LEU A 34 -7.06 3.74 2.00
C LEU A 34 -7.91 3.34 0.79
N ASP A 35 -8.82 2.38 0.95
CA ASP A 35 -9.76 1.99 -0.11
C ASP A 35 -10.82 3.06 -0.38
N ASP A 36 -11.21 3.84 0.64
CA ASP A 36 -12.29 4.82 0.57
C ASP A 36 -11.79 6.24 0.26
N GLU A 37 -10.57 6.58 0.69
CA GLU A 37 -10.07 7.96 0.67
C GLU A 37 -9.26 8.36 -0.57
N THR A 38 -8.71 7.39 -1.33
CA THR A 38 -7.68 7.69 -2.34
C THR A 38 -8.09 7.22 -3.74
N GLY A 39 -8.34 8.17 -4.66
CA GLY A 39 -8.70 7.88 -6.06
C GLY A 39 -7.52 7.53 -6.98
N ASN A 40 -6.28 7.72 -6.52
CA ASN A 40 -5.06 7.47 -7.29
C ASN A 40 -4.29 6.25 -6.76
N ASN A 41 -3.94 5.32 -7.65
CA ASN A 41 -3.22 4.09 -7.29
C ASN A 41 -1.77 4.35 -6.87
N GLU A 42 -1.11 5.38 -7.41
CA GLU A 42 0.27 5.72 -7.01
C GLU A 42 0.33 6.11 -5.54
N ASP A 43 -0.55 7.02 -5.12
CA ASP A 43 -0.65 7.47 -3.72
C ASP A 43 -1.01 6.32 -2.77
N ARG A 44 -1.84 5.37 -3.22
CA ARG A 44 -2.19 4.16 -2.44
C ARG A 44 -1.00 3.25 -2.24
N ILE A 45 -0.20 3.03 -3.28
CA ILE A 45 1.02 2.22 -3.20
C ILE A 45 2.02 2.86 -2.25
N ASP A 46 2.23 4.17 -2.33
CA ASP A 46 3.19 4.88 -1.48
C ASP A 46 2.78 4.84 -0.01
N LYS A 47 1.51 5.08 0.30
CA LYS A 47 0.98 4.95 1.67
C LYS A 47 1.07 3.52 2.18
N THR A 48 0.75 2.52 1.33
CA THR A 48 0.91 1.10 1.67
C THR A 48 2.37 0.74 1.96
N ALA A 49 3.31 1.23 1.14
CA ALA A 49 4.74 1.01 1.35
C ALA A 49 5.22 1.65 2.66
N SER A 50 4.69 2.84 3.02
CA SER A 50 4.99 3.48 4.29
C SER A 50 4.51 2.67 5.49
N ALA A 51 3.28 2.18 5.46
CA ALA A 51 2.72 1.30 6.48
C ALA A 51 3.55 0.01 6.68
N VAL A 52 4.02 -0.61 5.59
CA VAL A 52 4.90 -1.78 5.65
C VAL A 52 6.26 -1.46 6.27
N ARG A 53 6.84 -0.28 5.97
CA ARG A 53 8.10 0.15 6.60
C ARG A 53 7.93 0.34 8.10
N GLU A 54 6.82 0.95 8.52
CA GLU A 54 6.52 1.16 9.93
C GLU A 54 6.31 -0.17 10.67
N ALA A 55 5.55 -1.10 10.10
CA ALA A 55 5.38 -2.44 10.66
C ALA A 55 6.71 -3.19 10.83
N LYS A 56 7.63 -3.07 9.86
CA LYS A 56 8.98 -3.63 9.97
C LYS A 56 9.79 -2.97 11.07
N ALA A 57 9.67 -1.66 11.25
CA ALA A 57 10.34 -0.94 12.35
C ALA A 57 9.81 -1.40 13.72
N LEU A 58 8.48 -1.51 13.88
CA LEU A 58 7.84 -2.02 15.10
C LEU A 58 8.31 -3.44 15.44
N ARG A 59 8.44 -4.31 14.44
CA ARG A 59 8.94 -5.68 14.64
C ARG A 59 10.41 -5.68 15.08
N ALA A 60 11.22 -4.78 14.55
CA ALA A 60 12.62 -4.64 14.93
C ALA A 60 12.78 -4.08 16.37
N GLU A 61 11.89 -3.20 16.81
CA GLU A 61 11.89 -2.64 18.18
C GLU A 61 11.74 -3.71 19.27
N GLY A 62 10.88 -4.72 19.07
CA GLY A 62 10.70 -5.80 20.06
C GLY A 62 11.82 -6.85 20.05
N GLY A 63 12.52 -7.02 18.92
CA GLY A 63 13.51 -8.07 18.77
C GLY A 63 12.91 -9.50 18.83
N LEU A 64 13.78 -10.50 18.67
CA LEU A 64 13.35 -11.90 18.52
C LEU A 64 12.77 -12.48 19.82
N GLU A 65 13.35 -12.13 20.96
CA GLU A 65 12.94 -12.70 22.25
C GLU A 65 11.57 -12.17 22.72
N GLU A 66 11.29 -10.89 22.51
CA GLU A 66 10.00 -10.30 22.84
C GLU A 66 8.90 -10.79 21.87
N SER A 67 9.23 -10.98 20.59
CA SER A 67 8.31 -11.57 19.61
C SER A 67 7.86 -12.98 19.99
N ALA A 68 8.72 -13.78 20.61
CA ALA A 68 8.36 -15.12 21.10
C ALA A 68 7.45 -15.07 22.34
N ARG A 69 7.59 -14.03 23.17
CA ARG A 69 6.79 -13.83 24.39
C ARG A 69 5.42 -13.20 24.11
N HIS A 70 5.27 -12.50 22.98
CA HIS A 70 4.06 -11.76 22.64
C HIS A 70 3.50 -12.19 21.27
N PRO A 71 2.88 -13.39 21.16
CA PRO A 71 2.36 -13.90 19.90
C PRO A 71 1.27 -13.01 19.27
N GLY A 72 0.57 -12.22 20.09
CA GLY A 72 -0.41 -11.24 19.60
C GLY A 72 0.20 -10.14 18.72
N GLU A 73 1.48 -9.79 18.91
CA GLU A 73 2.18 -8.85 18.03
C GLU A 73 2.45 -9.49 16.67
N GLY A 74 2.91 -10.75 16.64
CA GLY A 74 3.11 -11.48 15.39
C GLY A 74 1.82 -11.67 14.59
N TYR A 75 0.69 -11.88 15.28
CA TYR A 75 -0.61 -11.90 14.62
C TYR A 75 -0.96 -10.54 13.98
N LEU A 76 -0.72 -9.44 14.67
CA LEU A 76 -1.00 -8.10 14.12
C LEU A 76 -0.06 -7.75 12.96
N ASP A 77 1.23 -8.05 13.07
CA ASP A 77 2.21 -7.89 11.99
C ASP A 77 1.79 -8.65 10.73
N SER A 78 1.42 -9.93 10.87
CA SER A 78 0.93 -10.73 9.74
C SER A 78 -0.36 -10.18 9.12
N ARG A 79 -1.27 -9.60 9.93
CA ARG A 79 -2.46 -8.92 9.42
C ARG A 79 -2.12 -7.65 8.63
N VAL A 80 -1.16 -6.85 9.10
CA VAL A 80 -0.71 -5.65 8.38
C VAL A 80 -0.13 -6.05 7.02
N LEU A 81 0.75 -7.05 6.99
CA LEU A 81 1.35 -7.54 5.74
C LEU A 81 0.29 -8.11 4.79
N HIS A 82 -0.70 -8.84 5.30
CA HIS A 82 -1.80 -9.34 4.49
C HIS A 82 -2.67 -8.22 3.91
N ALA A 83 -3.02 -7.22 4.72
CA ALA A 83 -3.80 -6.05 4.26
C ALA A 83 -3.03 -5.27 3.18
N ALA A 84 -1.74 -5.01 3.42
CA ALA A 84 -0.87 -4.35 2.45
C ALA A 84 -0.73 -5.15 1.15
N SER A 85 -0.58 -6.47 1.24
CA SER A 85 -0.54 -7.36 0.08
C SER A 85 -1.83 -7.28 -0.75
N ASN A 86 -2.99 -7.30 -0.10
CA ASN A 86 -4.28 -7.19 -0.78
C ASN A 86 -4.46 -5.82 -1.47
N LEU A 87 -3.94 -4.74 -0.89
CA LEU A 87 -3.93 -3.43 -1.54
C LEU A 87 -3.02 -3.41 -2.76
N ALA A 88 -1.82 -3.99 -2.66
CA ALA A 88 -0.87 -4.08 -3.77
C ALA A 88 -1.43 -4.91 -4.94
N ILE A 89 -2.10 -6.04 -4.66
CA ILE A 89 -2.77 -6.87 -5.67
C ILE A 89 -3.86 -6.07 -6.38
N ARG A 90 -4.73 -5.38 -5.63
CA ARG A 90 -5.81 -4.59 -6.25
C ARG A 90 -5.27 -3.44 -7.10
N CYS A 91 -4.20 -2.79 -6.66
CA CYS A 91 -3.54 -1.76 -7.47
C CYS A 91 -2.95 -2.34 -8.77
N SER A 92 -2.37 -3.54 -8.74
CA SER A 92 -1.82 -4.17 -9.95
C SER A 92 -2.90 -4.67 -10.91
N GLU A 93 -4.01 -5.19 -10.39
CA GLU A 93 -5.20 -5.55 -11.17
C GLU A 93 -5.82 -4.33 -11.85
N ALA A 94 -5.91 -3.20 -11.17
CA ALA A 94 -6.41 -1.95 -11.75
C ALA A 94 -5.54 -1.43 -12.90
N VAL A 95 -4.21 -1.58 -12.81
CA VAL A 95 -3.28 -1.24 -13.90
C VAL A 95 -3.42 -2.22 -15.07
N SER A 96 -3.57 -3.52 -14.79
CA SER A 96 -3.79 -4.55 -15.79
C SER A 96 -5.15 -4.40 -16.50
N GLY A 97 -6.18 -3.89 -15.82
CA GLY A 97 -7.49 -3.58 -16.40
C GLY A 97 -7.50 -2.44 -17.41
N ASN A 98 -6.43 -1.65 -17.49
CA ASN A 98 -6.28 -0.58 -18.48
C ASN A 98 -5.72 -1.09 -19.83
N VAL A 99 -5.92 -2.38 -20.15
CA VAL A 99 -5.64 -2.92 -21.49
C VAL A 99 -6.55 -2.21 -22.49
N ASN A 100 -6.00 -1.16 -23.10
CA ASN A 100 -6.36 -0.63 -24.41
C ASN A 100 -7.80 -0.97 -24.83
N THR A 101 -8.78 -0.16 -24.42
CA THR A 101 -10.03 0.03 -25.17
C THR A 101 -9.73 0.79 -26.47
N TYR A 102 -8.71 0.33 -27.17
CA TYR A 102 -8.25 0.88 -28.43
C TYR A 102 -9.15 0.25 -29.49
N ASP A 103 -10.20 0.97 -29.87
CA ASP A 103 -11.00 0.54 -31.01
C ASP A 103 -10.14 0.66 -32.27
N LYS A 104 -9.68 -0.49 -32.76
CA LYS A 104 -8.89 -0.59 -33.99
C LYS A 104 -9.62 0.04 -35.18
N HIS A 105 -10.96 0.09 -35.15
CA HIS A 105 -11.77 0.73 -36.18
C HIS A 105 -11.75 2.25 -36.07
N GLU A 106 -11.74 2.81 -34.87
CA GLU A 106 -11.66 4.27 -34.66
C GLU A 106 -10.29 4.81 -35.15
N LEU A 107 -9.19 4.09 -34.85
CA LEU A 107 -7.88 4.43 -35.40
C LEU A 107 -7.85 4.33 -36.93
N ALA A 108 -8.41 3.26 -37.50
CA ALA A 108 -8.47 3.09 -38.95
C ALA A 108 -9.28 4.21 -39.63
N GLN A 109 -10.34 4.72 -39.00
CA GLN A 109 -11.11 5.87 -39.49
C GLN A 109 -10.33 7.19 -39.42
N HIS A 110 -9.46 7.36 -38.41
CA HIS A 110 -8.58 8.52 -38.31
C HIS A 110 -7.44 8.51 -39.34
N ILE A 111 -6.88 7.34 -39.65
CA ILE A 111 -5.82 7.19 -40.64
C ILE A 111 -6.37 7.26 -42.08
N SER A 112 -7.58 6.74 -42.31
CA SER A 112 -8.21 6.70 -43.65
C SER A 112 -8.88 8.01 -44.07
N LYS A 113 -8.93 9.04 -43.22
CA LYS A 113 -9.33 10.40 -43.63
C LYS A 113 -8.12 11.06 -44.32
N PRO A 114 -8.09 11.17 -45.66
CA PRO A 114 -7.11 12.03 -46.30
C PRO A 114 -7.35 13.45 -45.79
N ASN A 115 -6.28 14.09 -45.30
CA ASN A 115 -6.24 15.54 -45.13
C ASN A 115 -6.70 16.17 -46.45
N LYS A 116 -7.96 16.59 -46.52
CA LYS A 116 -8.45 17.44 -47.60
C LYS A 116 -7.83 18.82 -47.39
N SER A 117 -6.55 18.95 -47.73
CA SER A 117 -5.98 20.23 -48.10
C SER A 117 -6.87 20.79 -49.22
N LYS A 118 -7.58 21.87 -48.91
CA LYS A 118 -8.49 22.52 -49.85
C LYS A 118 -7.70 22.86 -51.12
N PRO A 119 -8.20 22.54 -52.33
CA PRO A 119 -7.54 23.00 -53.55
C PRO A 119 -7.66 24.52 -53.59
N ASN A 120 -6.49 25.18 -53.61
CA ASN A 120 -6.39 26.62 -53.78
C ASN A 120 -6.83 26.93 -55.21
N LYS A 121 -8.07 27.42 -55.39
CA LYS A 121 -8.58 27.85 -56.70
C LYS A 121 -7.88 29.16 -57.08
N SER A 122 -6.79 29.05 -57.84
CA SER A 122 -6.34 30.13 -58.69
C SER A 122 -7.45 30.46 -59.70
N LYS A 123 -8.02 31.67 -59.63
CA LYS A 123 -8.84 32.21 -60.71
C LYS A 123 -7.93 32.99 -61.66
N PRO A 124 -7.98 32.74 -62.98
CA PRO A 124 -7.47 33.66 -63.97
C PRO A 124 -8.54 34.72 -64.27
N ASN A 125 -8.15 35.98 -64.22
CA ASN A 125 -8.50 37.03 -65.19
C ASN A 125 -7.70 38.29 -64.85
#